data_AF-A0A6P1JBB3-F1
#
_entry.id   AF-A0A6P1JBB3-F1
#
_cell.length_a   1.000
_cell.length_b   1.000
_cell.length_c   1.000
_cell.angle_alpha   90.00
_cell.angle_beta   90.00
_cell.angle_gamma   90.00
#
_symmetry.space_group_name_H-M   'P 1'
#
loop_
_entity.id
_entity.type
_entity.pdbx_description
1 polymer ?
#
loop_
_entity_poly.entity_id
_entity_poly.type
_entity_poly.pdbx_seq_one_letter_code
_entity_poly.pdbx_strand_id
1 'polypeptide(L)'
;MSTAADRNLWGVTFADDGDTFYATAASGSRTWLVRGSMSARTMTAIHDTAECPSLSPDETRVAYKKDVGDGVPDWRIAVLDLASDVETVLPEERSVDNQVAWLDDGTLLYGLPREGAAGDTDVWSIPADGSGGPELYLEHAWSPSIVRG
;
A
#
# COMPACT_ATOMS: atom_id res chain seq x y z
N MET A 1 -7.95 21.08 -22.08
CA MET A 1 -7.43 20.14 -21.06
C MET A 1 -6.18 19.52 -21.63
N SER A 2 -5.01 19.84 -21.08
CA SER A 2 -3.77 19.16 -21.46
C SER A 2 -3.78 17.80 -20.78
N THR A 3 -3.92 16.72 -21.53
CA THR A 3 -3.59 15.39 -21.02
C THR A 3 -2.09 15.36 -20.81
N ALA A 4 -1.64 15.20 -19.56
CA ALA A 4 -0.24 15.00 -19.27
C ALA A 4 0.25 13.79 -20.09
N ALA A 5 1.40 13.94 -20.76
CA ALA A 5 1.90 12.94 -21.71
C ALA A 5 2.45 11.69 -21.00
N ASP A 6 2.77 11.81 -19.71
CA ASP A 6 3.31 10.76 -18.88
C ASP A 6 2.22 9.84 -18.32
N ARG A 7 2.50 8.54 -18.39
CA ARG A 7 1.78 7.49 -17.69
C ARG A 7 2.83 6.62 -17.02
N ASN A 8 2.91 6.73 -15.71
CA ASN A 8 3.86 5.98 -14.90
C ASN A 8 3.11 4.87 -14.17
N LEU A 9 3.68 3.67 -14.15
CA LEU A 9 3.13 2.51 -13.45
C LEU A 9 4.23 1.89 -12.60
N TRP A 10 3.95 1.65 -11.32
CA TRP A 10 4.87 0.98 -10.38
C TRP A 10 4.05 0.30 -9.28
N GLY A 11 4.72 -0.48 -8.43
CA GLY A 11 4.09 -1.14 -7.28
C GLY A 11 2.94 -2.04 -7.71
N VAL A 12 3.20 -3.32 -7.96
CA VAL A 12 2.19 -4.25 -8.47
C VAL A 12 2.01 -5.43 -7.52
N THR A 13 0.77 -5.87 -7.37
CA THR A 13 0.37 -7.09 -6.67
C THR A 13 -0.67 -7.83 -7.51
N PHE A 14 -0.68 -9.16 -7.42
CA PHE A 14 -1.47 -10.03 -8.30
C PHE A 14 -2.42 -10.88 -7.47
N ALA A 15 -3.62 -11.10 -8.01
CA ALA A 15 -4.53 -12.13 -7.52
C ALA A 15 -4.13 -13.50 -8.06
N ASP A 16 -4.57 -14.55 -7.39
CA ASP A 16 -4.35 -15.95 -7.74
C ASP A 16 -5.23 -16.42 -8.91
N ASP A 17 -6.23 -15.61 -9.31
CA ASP A 17 -7.13 -15.88 -10.45
C ASP A 17 -6.42 -15.87 -11.82
N GLY A 18 -5.16 -15.42 -11.87
CA GLY A 18 -4.34 -15.36 -13.08
C GLY A 18 -4.72 -14.23 -14.06
N ASP A 19 -5.61 -13.32 -13.66
CA ASP A 19 -6.08 -12.20 -14.49
C ASP A 19 -6.01 -10.85 -13.79
N THR A 20 -6.41 -10.79 -12.52
CA THR A 20 -6.54 -9.56 -11.75
C THR A 20 -5.19 -9.12 -11.18
N PHE A 21 -4.89 -7.83 -11.31
CA PHE A 21 -3.78 -7.20 -10.60
C PHE A 21 -4.18 -5.83 -10.06
N TYR A 22 -3.45 -5.36 -9.05
CA TYR A 22 -3.54 -4.00 -8.56
C TYR A 22 -2.20 -3.32 -8.73
N ALA A 23 -2.23 -2.05 -9.14
CA ALA A 23 -1.00 -1.29 -9.32
C ALA A 23 -1.16 0.16 -8.87
N THR A 24 -0.04 0.88 -8.82
CA THR A 24 -0.06 2.33 -8.86
C THR A 24 -0.03 2.80 -10.30
N ALA A 25 -0.90 3.76 -10.62
CA ALA A 25 -0.78 4.56 -11.82
C ALA A 25 -0.57 6.03 -11.46
N ALA A 26 0.19 6.75 -12.26
CA ALA A 26 0.32 8.19 -12.12
C ALA A 26 0.44 8.93 -13.45
N SER A 27 0.03 10.19 -13.40
CA SER A 27 0.09 11.13 -14.52
C SER A 27 0.08 12.55 -13.97
N GLY A 28 1.08 13.35 -14.34
CA GLY A 28 1.32 14.63 -13.67
C GLY A 28 1.57 14.43 -12.17
N SER A 29 0.89 15.19 -11.31
CA SER A 29 1.05 15.13 -9.84
C SER A 29 0.04 14.21 -9.15
N ARG A 30 -0.64 13.35 -9.89
CA ARG A 30 -1.73 12.51 -9.37
C ARG A 30 -1.33 11.04 -9.42
N THR A 31 -1.65 10.34 -8.35
CA THR A 31 -1.51 8.89 -8.22
C THR A 31 -2.87 8.26 -7.99
N TRP A 32 -3.00 6.99 -8.40
CA TRP A 32 -4.20 6.19 -8.26
C TRP A 32 -3.86 4.75 -7.94
N LEU A 33 -4.70 4.14 -7.11
CA LEU A 33 -4.84 2.69 -7.08
C LEU A 33 -5.65 2.30 -8.32
N VAL A 34 -5.13 1.36 -9.09
CA VAL A 34 -5.82 0.82 -10.26
C VAL A 34 -6.03 -0.68 -10.11
N ARG A 35 -7.20 -1.15 -10.53
CA ARG A 35 -7.49 -2.57 -10.77
C ARG A 35 -7.30 -2.88 -12.25
N GLY A 36 -6.52 -3.89 -12.57
CA GLY A 36 -6.23 -4.30 -13.93
C GLY A 36 -6.66 -5.73 -14.23
N SER A 37 -6.81 -6.02 -15.53
CA SER A 37 -7.03 -7.35 -16.09
C SER A 37 -5.97 -7.63 -17.15
N MET A 38 -5.24 -8.74 -16.99
CA MET A 38 -4.18 -9.17 -17.89
C MET A 38 -4.75 -9.60 -19.25
N SER A 39 -5.83 -10.37 -19.25
CA SER A 39 -6.50 -10.87 -20.45
C SER A 39 -7.18 -9.75 -21.24
N ALA A 40 -7.85 -8.83 -20.55
CA ALA A 40 -8.51 -7.69 -21.19
C ALA A 40 -7.54 -6.57 -21.58
N ARG A 41 -6.33 -6.55 -20.98
CA ARG A 41 -5.32 -5.48 -21.15
C ARG A 41 -5.87 -4.12 -20.76
N THR A 42 -6.63 -4.09 -19.68
CA THR A 42 -7.27 -2.87 -19.16
C THR A 42 -6.82 -2.60 -17.73
N MET A 43 -6.86 -1.31 -17.37
CA MET A 43 -6.65 -0.83 -16.00
C MET A 43 -7.70 0.25 -15.73
N THR A 44 -8.30 0.22 -14.56
CA THR A 44 -9.31 1.18 -14.10
C THR A 44 -8.87 1.75 -12.77
N ALA A 45 -8.82 3.08 -12.66
CA ALA A 45 -8.59 3.75 -11.39
C ALA A 45 -9.78 3.52 -10.46
N ILE A 46 -9.50 3.08 -9.25
CA ILE A 46 -10.51 2.75 -8.23
C ILE A 46 -10.35 3.60 -6.95
N HIS A 47 -9.16 4.12 -6.67
CA HIS A 47 -8.94 5.06 -5.57
C HIS A 47 -7.87 6.09 -5.93
N ASP A 48 -7.95 7.30 -5.37
CA ASP A 48 -6.95 8.36 -5.57
C ASP A 48 -5.84 8.34 -4.51
N THR A 49 -4.76 9.08 -4.79
CA THR A 49 -3.61 9.33 -3.91
C THR A 49 -2.95 8.09 -3.31
N ALA A 50 -3.01 6.96 -4.02
CA ALA A 50 -2.53 5.67 -3.56
C ALA A 50 -1.26 5.21 -4.29
N GLU A 51 -0.33 4.59 -3.55
CA GLU A 51 0.91 4.03 -4.05
C GLU A 51 1.24 2.65 -3.44
N CYS A 52 2.01 1.84 -4.18
CA CYS A 52 2.60 0.57 -3.72
C CYS A 52 1.58 -0.43 -3.11
N PRO A 53 0.52 -0.82 -3.85
CA PRO A 53 -0.49 -1.75 -3.34
C PRO A 53 0.05 -3.14 -3.01
N SER A 54 -0.62 -3.77 -2.05
CA SER A 54 -0.36 -5.11 -1.54
C SER A 54 -1.70 -5.80 -1.29
N LEU A 55 -2.00 -6.86 -2.03
CA LEU A 55 -3.25 -7.63 -1.92
C LEU A 55 -3.17 -8.56 -0.70
N SER A 56 -4.26 -8.64 0.06
CA SER A 56 -4.37 -9.54 1.21
C SER A 56 -4.32 -11.01 0.78
N PRO A 57 -3.89 -11.92 1.67
CA PRO A 57 -3.80 -13.35 1.32
C PRO A 57 -5.16 -13.97 1.02
N ASP A 58 -6.22 -13.51 1.70
CA ASP A 58 -7.62 -13.87 1.43
C ASP A 58 -8.24 -13.17 0.20
N GLU A 59 -7.48 -12.33 -0.52
CA GLU A 59 -7.90 -11.55 -1.70
C GLU A 59 -9.08 -10.59 -1.49
N THR A 60 -9.45 -10.29 -0.24
CA THR A 60 -10.60 -9.43 0.09
C THR A 60 -10.24 -7.95 0.22
N ARG A 61 -8.97 -7.63 0.46
CA ARG A 61 -8.50 -6.28 0.81
C ARG A 61 -7.22 -5.93 0.10
N VAL A 62 -7.03 -4.64 -0.18
CA VAL A 62 -5.75 -4.10 -0.69
C VAL A 62 -5.25 -3.06 0.27
N ALA A 63 -4.03 -3.26 0.79
CA ALA A 63 -3.32 -2.25 1.57
C ALA A 63 -2.41 -1.44 0.65
N TYR A 64 -2.28 -0.14 0.92
CA TYR A 64 -1.42 0.76 0.15
C TYR A 64 -1.00 1.97 0.97
N LYS A 65 0.00 2.67 0.46
CA LYS A 65 0.42 3.97 0.96
C LYS A 65 -0.50 5.04 0.39
N LYS A 66 -1.13 5.85 1.24
CA LYS A 66 -2.08 6.92 0.88
C LYS A 66 -1.45 8.28 1.20
N ASP A 67 -1.33 9.17 0.23
CA ASP A 67 -0.96 10.56 0.50
C ASP A 67 -2.17 11.30 1.06
N VAL A 68 -2.06 11.78 2.29
CA VAL A 68 -3.05 12.65 2.94
C VAL A 68 -2.54 14.08 3.15
N GLY A 69 -1.33 14.38 2.65
CA GLY A 69 -0.69 15.68 2.79
C GLY A 69 -1.25 16.76 1.87
N ASP A 70 -1.06 18.02 2.26
CA ASP A 70 -1.38 19.19 1.43
C ASP A 70 -0.09 19.83 0.90
N GLY A 71 0.36 19.38 -0.28
CA GLY A 71 1.53 19.89 -0.98
C GLY A 71 2.88 19.29 -0.54
N VAL A 72 2.96 18.68 0.64
CA VAL A 72 4.09 17.86 1.10
C VAL A 72 3.56 16.47 1.42
N PRO A 73 4.14 15.39 0.86
CA PRO A 73 3.61 14.05 1.08
C PRO A 73 3.57 13.67 2.56
N ASP A 74 2.40 13.23 3.00
CA ASP A 74 2.18 12.61 4.30
C ASP A 74 1.61 11.22 4.07
N TRP A 75 2.50 10.24 4.04
CA TRP A 75 2.19 8.89 3.63
C TRP A 75 1.61 8.09 4.78
N ARG A 76 0.33 7.74 4.68
CA ARG A 76 -0.38 6.89 5.64
C ARG A 76 -0.55 5.49 5.10
N ILE A 77 -0.85 4.54 5.98
CA ILE A 77 -1.27 3.20 5.58
C ILE A 77 -2.78 3.20 5.47
N ALA A 78 -3.30 2.82 4.31
CA ALA A 78 -4.72 2.63 4.08
C ALA A 78 -5.01 1.18 3.68
N VAL A 79 -6.19 0.68 4.04
CA VAL A 79 -6.71 -0.62 3.65
C VAL A 79 -8.08 -0.42 3.00
N LEU A 80 -8.21 -0.88 1.76
CA LEU A 80 -9.47 -0.89 1.02
C LEU A 80 -10.11 -2.26 1.10
N ASP A 81 -11.35 -2.33 1.60
CA ASP A 81 -12.22 -3.49 1.44
C ASP A 81 -12.79 -3.53 0.02
N LEU A 82 -12.46 -4.57 -0.74
CA LEU A 82 -12.76 -4.65 -2.18
C LEU A 82 -14.25 -4.88 -2.47
N ALA A 83 -15.00 -5.43 -1.52
CA ALA A 83 -16.41 -5.75 -1.72
C ALA A 83 -17.31 -4.54 -1.43
N SER A 84 -16.99 -3.79 -0.38
CA SER A 84 -17.74 -2.63 0.09
C SER A 84 -17.23 -1.29 -0.44
N ASP A 85 -16.03 -1.27 -1.02
CA ASP A 85 -15.33 -0.05 -1.48
C ASP A 85 -15.07 0.94 -0.34
N VAL A 86 -14.81 0.41 0.86
CA VAL A 86 -14.53 1.20 2.06
C VAL A 86 -13.03 1.25 2.32
N GLU A 87 -12.44 2.46 2.21
CA GLU A 87 -11.07 2.75 2.63
C GLU A 87 -11.03 3.07 4.14
N THR A 88 -10.11 2.43 4.86
CA THR A 88 -9.77 2.74 6.24
C THR A 88 -8.31 3.18 6.33
N VAL A 89 -8.06 4.40 6.79
CA VAL A 89 -6.70 4.86 7.14
C VAL A 89 -6.36 4.38 8.54
N LEU A 90 -5.25 3.66 8.68
CA LEU A 90 -4.84 3.03 9.93
C LEU A 90 -4.19 4.04 10.89
N PRO A 91 -4.24 3.81 12.21
CA PRO A 91 -3.74 4.74 13.23
C PRO A 91 -2.20 4.72 13.39
N GLU A 92 -1.45 4.83 12.29
CA GLU A 92 -0.01 5.09 12.29
C GLU A 92 0.23 6.59 12.04
N GLU A 93 0.74 7.28 13.06
CA GLU A 93 0.92 8.74 13.04
C GLU A 93 2.22 9.18 12.36
N ARG A 94 3.16 8.28 12.09
CA ARG A 94 4.39 8.56 11.33
C ARG A 94 4.12 8.42 9.84
N SER A 95 4.80 9.24 9.03
CA SER A 95 4.77 9.11 7.57
C SER A 95 5.55 7.85 7.14
N VAL A 96 4.89 6.93 6.44
CA VAL A 96 5.41 5.62 6.01
C VAL A 96 5.73 5.65 4.53
N ASP A 97 6.93 6.13 4.17
CA ASP A 97 7.40 6.10 2.78
C ASP A 97 8.10 4.77 2.43
N ASN A 98 7.38 3.66 2.62
CA ASN A 98 7.83 2.30 2.32
C ASN A 98 6.65 1.43 1.84
N GLN A 99 6.93 0.29 1.21
CA GLN A 99 5.91 -0.69 0.87
C GLN A 99 5.35 -1.37 2.14
N VAL A 100 4.04 -1.63 2.13
CA VAL A 100 3.35 -2.45 3.15
C VAL A 100 3.21 -3.89 2.67
N ALA A 101 3.32 -4.85 3.59
CA ALA A 101 3.19 -6.26 3.27
C ALA A 101 2.28 -6.97 4.29
N TRP A 102 1.38 -7.82 3.82
CA TRP A 102 0.55 -8.64 4.69
C TRP A 102 1.37 -9.74 5.34
N LEU A 103 1.34 -9.84 6.67
CA LEU A 103 1.85 -11.00 7.42
C LEU A 103 0.87 -12.17 7.27
N ASP A 104 -0.39 -11.90 7.56
CA ASP A 104 -1.54 -12.79 7.50
C ASP A 104 -2.78 -11.98 7.06
N ASP A 105 -3.99 -12.52 7.18
CA ASP A 105 -5.23 -11.82 6.79
C ASP A 105 -5.57 -10.64 7.72
N GLY A 106 -4.96 -10.52 8.90
CA GLY A 106 -5.29 -9.51 9.90
C GLY A 106 -4.21 -8.46 10.11
N THR A 107 -2.98 -8.72 9.70
CA THR A 107 -1.79 -7.97 10.14
C THR A 107 -0.97 -7.49 8.96
N LEU A 108 -0.63 -6.19 8.97
CA LEU A 108 0.31 -5.58 8.04
C LEU A 108 1.67 -5.38 8.70
N LEU A 109 2.73 -5.46 7.88
CA LEU A 109 4.10 -5.10 8.22
C LEU A 109 4.59 -3.95 7.34
N TYR A 110 5.42 -3.08 7.89
CA TYR A 110 6.03 -1.95 7.19
C TYR A 110 7.30 -1.47 7.89
N GLY A 111 8.17 -0.77 7.16
CA GLY A 111 9.44 -0.27 7.69
C GLY A 111 9.40 1.21 8.06
N LEU A 112 10.04 1.58 9.18
CA LEU A 112 10.23 2.97 9.61
C LEU A 112 11.67 3.22 10.09
N PRO A 113 12.21 4.45 9.95
CA PRO A 113 13.51 4.81 10.54
C PRO A 113 13.54 4.61 12.06
N ARG A 114 14.64 4.05 12.58
CA ARG A 114 14.85 3.96 14.03
C ARG A 114 15.22 5.32 14.60
N GLU A 115 14.55 5.73 15.67
CA GLU A 115 14.86 6.96 16.38
C GLU A 115 16.29 6.91 16.97
N GLY A 116 17.08 7.96 16.71
CA GLY A 116 18.44 8.06 17.24
C GLY A 116 19.50 7.21 16.52
N ALA A 117 19.13 6.43 15.50
CA ALA A 117 20.06 5.59 14.75
C ALA A 117 19.97 5.89 13.23
N ALA A 118 20.75 6.86 12.78
CA ALA A 118 20.75 7.28 11.37
C ALA A 118 21.16 6.12 10.44
N GLY A 119 20.34 5.87 9.41
CA GLY A 119 20.56 4.80 8.44
C GLY A 119 20.10 3.42 8.92
N ASP A 120 19.46 3.34 10.09
CA ASP A 120 18.86 2.11 10.61
C ASP A 120 17.33 2.22 10.64
N THR A 121 16.67 1.08 10.53
CA THR A 121 15.21 0.97 10.43
C THR A 121 14.69 -0.20 11.25
N ASP A 122 13.41 -0.15 11.56
CA ASP A 122 12.66 -1.22 12.18
C ASP A 122 11.48 -1.63 11.31
N VAL A 123 11.10 -2.90 11.42
CA VAL A 123 9.80 -3.37 10.90
C VAL A 123 8.78 -3.31 12.04
N TRP A 124 7.65 -2.69 11.73
CA TRP A 124 6.49 -2.54 12.60
C TRP A 124 5.33 -3.38 12.07
N SER A 125 4.43 -3.77 12.97
CA SER A 125 3.16 -4.42 12.66
C SER A 125 1.98 -3.57 13.07
N ILE A 126 0.86 -3.68 12.36
CA ILE A 126 -0.40 -3.00 12.71
C ILE A 126 -1.61 -3.86 12.30
N PRO A 127 -2.69 -3.91 13.11
CA PRO A 127 -3.94 -4.55 12.70
C PRO A 127 -4.55 -3.86 11.48
N ALA A 128 -4.86 -4.62 10.45
CA ALA A 128 -5.38 -4.13 9.18
C ALA A 128 -6.82 -3.62 9.25
N ASP A 129 -7.53 -3.88 10.36
CA ASP A 129 -8.89 -3.40 10.62
C ASP A 129 -8.94 -2.07 11.38
N GLY A 130 -7.78 -1.51 11.75
CA GLY A 130 -7.67 -0.26 12.51
C GLY A 130 -8.06 -0.37 13.99
N SER A 131 -8.27 -1.59 14.52
CA SER A 131 -8.67 -1.80 15.92
C SER A 131 -7.55 -1.55 16.94
N GLY A 132 -6.29 -1.53 16.49
CA GLY A 132 -5.12 -1.36 17.34
C GLY A 132 -4.05 -0.47 16.71
N GLY A 133 -3.08 -0.07 17.54
CA GLY A 133 -1.96 0.78 17.16
C GLY A 133 -0.75 -0.01 16.63
N PRO A 134 0.28 0.70 16.18
CA PRO A 134 1.50 0.10 15.65
C PRO A 134 2.37 -0.52 16.77
N GLU A 135 2.92 -1.69 16.51
CA GLU A 135 3.82 -2.41 17.42
C GLU A 135 5.15 -2.72 16.74
N LEU A 136 6.25 -2.66 17.48
CA LEU A 136 7.57 -3.06 16.97
C LEU A 136 7.57 -4.57 16.74
N TYR A 137 7.84 -4.99 15.50
CA TYR A 137 7.84 -6.41 15.11
C TYR A 137 9.25 -6.99 15.04
N LEU A 138 10.17 -6.27 14.38
CA LEU A 138 11.55 -6.72 14.22
C LEU A 138 12.52 -5.53 14.18
N GLU A 139 13.54 -5.60 15.02
CA GLU A 139 14.61 -4.61 15.06
C GLU A 139 15.62 -4.78 13.93
N HIS A 140 16.24 -3.67 13.51
CA HIS A 140 17.35 -3.65 12.54
C HIS A 140 16.97 -4.32 11.21
N ALA A 141 15.76 -4.03 10.75
CA ALA A 141 15.16 -4.57 9.54
C ALA A 141 14.49 -3.46 8.73
N TRP A 142 14.51 -3.59 7.40
CA TRP A 142 14.09 -2.49 6.51
C TRP A 142 12.73 -2.70 5.87
N SER A 143 12.65 -3.55 4.85
CA SER A 143 11.39 -3.77 4.12
C SER A 143 10.95 -5.23 4.28
N PRO A 144 9.75 -5.48 4.83
CA PRO A 144 9.26 -6.84 4.99
C PRO A 144 8.91 -7.46 3.63
N SER A 145 9.21 -8.74 3.49
CA SER A 145 8.72 -9.58 2.39
C SER A 145 8.34 -10.94 2.97
N ILE A 146 7.18 -11.45 2.58
CA ILE A 146 6.61 -12.68 3.15
C ILE A 146 6.55 -13.71 2.04
N VAL A 147 7.18 -14.86 2.26
CA VAL A 147 7.07 -16.02 1.38
C VAL A 147 5.95 -16.91 1.92
N ARG A 148 4.94 -17.17 1.09
CA ARG A 148 3.89 -18.14 1.36
C ARG A 148 4.26 -19.47 0.67
N GLY A 149 4.04 -20.58 1.36
CA GLY A 149 4.36 -21.94 0.90
C GLY A 149 3.18 -22.64 0.26
#